data_AF-A0A1G4G883-F1
#
_entry.id   AF-A0A1G4G883-F1
#
_cell.length_a   1.000
_cell.length_b   1.000
_cell.length_c   1.000
_cell.angle_alpha   90.00
_cell.angle_beta   90.00
_cell.angle_gamma   90.00
#
_symmetry.space_group_name_H-M   'P 1'
#
loop_
_entity.id
_entity.type
_entity.pdbx_description
1 polymer ?
#
loop_
_entity_poly.entity_id
_entity_poly.type
_entity_poly.pdbx_seq_one_letter_code
_entity_poly.pdbx_strand_id
1 'polypeptide(L)'
;MELYYNIGRALPFTAQRFPDGRVSGWYRSQYVQVVKVMPHGKYGKYGKAYGYYYRNGERADSSDIEDLCWCKKEDQEPQEIPNSGCGSWKLLDIQGEPSSDNSKVLGLDDSIDFGKYKGVTLREVIEKDWQYIEWAVLQSQRLYVDVEAVVKYHESCIVSLKPTDVIQFGKYKGQSLASVYATDAQYLQWLESNNDSFRVDWDSFQAQKLNNKDE
;
A
#
# COMPACT_ATOMS: atom_id res chain seq x y z
N MET A 1 -1.53 6.74 -7.52
CA MET A 1 -2.64 5.99 -6.88
C MET A 1 -3.62 6.92 -6.19
N GLU A 2 -3.14 7.91 -5.44
CA GLU A 2 -4.00 8.89 -4.73
C GLU A 2 -5.12 9.48 -5.60
N LEU A 3 -4.82 10.01 -6.80
CA LEU A 3 -5.86 10.54 -7.70
C LEU A 3 -6.96 9.53 -8.00
N TYR A 4 -6.59 8.29 -8.37
CA TYR A 4 -7.53 7.22 -8.70
C TYR A 4 -8.44 6.89 -7.52
N TYR A 5 -7.92 6.85 -6.30
CA TYR A 5 -8.76 6.59 -5.14
C TYR A 5 -9.63 7.79 -4.74
N ASN A 6 -9.09 9.02 -4.80
CA ASN A 6 -9.82 10.25 -4.47
C ASN A 6 -11.04 10.49 -5.35
N ILE A 7 -11.04 9.95 -6.57
CA ILE A 7 -12.19 10.02 -7.50
C ILE A 7 -13.12 8.79 -7.40
N GLY A 8 -13.03 8.01 -6.32
CA GLY A 8 -13.85 6.80 -6.14
C GLY A 8 -13.56 5.74 -7.19
N ARG A 9 -12.30 5.66 -7.66
CA ARG A 9 -11.84 4.72 -8.69
C ARG A 9 -12.58 4.84 -10.01
N ALA A 10 -13.10 6.03 -10.31
CA ALA A 10 -13.67 6.32 -11.61
C ALA A 10 -12.62 6.15 -12.70
N LEU A 11 -12.99 5.45 -13.77
CA LEU A 11 -12.22 5.32 -14.99
C LEU A 11 -13.18 5.46 -16.19
N PRO A 12 -12.80 6.17 -17.26
CA PRO A 12 -11.53 6.87 -17.42
C PRO A 12 -11.49 8.22 -16.69
N PHE A 13 -10.28 8.77 -16.53
CA PHE A 13 -10.06 10.15 -16.09
C PHE A 13 -8.82 10.72 -16.78
N THR A 14 -8.69 12.04 -16.84
CA THR A 14 -7.50 12.70 -17.40
C THR A 14 -6.66 13.34 -16.31
N ALA A 15 -5.34 13.25 -16.47
CA ALA A 15 -4.38 13.83 -15.53
C ALA A 15 -3.18 14.44 -16.26
N GLN A 16 -2.64 15.51 -15.68
CA GLN A 16 -1.47 16.21 -16.19
C GLN A 16 -0.36 16.22 -15.15
N ARG A 17 0.87 16.02 -15.60
CA ARG A 17 2.06 16.09 -14.75
C ARG A 17 2.65 17.50 -14.83
N PHE A 18 3.02 18.11 -13.70
CA PHE A 18 3.57 19.47 -13.64
C PHE A 18 2.74 20.54 -14.37
N PRO A 19 1.42 20.65 -14.10
CA PRO A 19 0.56 21.66 -14.72
C PRO A 19 1.00 23.10 -14.41
N ASP A 20 1.71 23.30 -13.29
CA ASP A 20 2.30 24.58 -12.89
C ASP A 20 3.48 25.00 -13.80
N GLY A 21 3.98 24.11 -14.65
CA GLY A 21 5.11 24.35 -15.55
C GLY A 21 6.44 24.50 -14.83
N ARG A 22 6.56 24.11 -13.55
CA ARG A 22 7.79 24.30 -12.76
C ARG A 22 9.01 23.53 -13.31
N VAL A 23 8.77 22.51 -14.13
CA VAL A 23 9.82 21.70 -14.78
C VAL A 23 10.06 22.18 -16.21
N SER A 24 8.99 22.35 -16.99
CA SER A 24 9.05 22.83 -18.37
C SER A 24 7.66 23.22 -18.86
N GLY A 25 7.58 24.23 -19.73
CA GLY A 25 6.35 24.58 -20.44
C GLY A 25 5.81 23.45 -21.33
N TRP A 26 6.68 22.52 -21.73
CA TRP A 26 6.33 21.32 -22.49
C TRP A 26 5.16 20.56 -21.84
N TYR A 27 5.17 20.39 -20.52
CA TYR A 27 4.12 19.66 -19.79
C TYR A 27 2.72 20.29 -19.89
N ARG A 28 2.61 21.59 -20.17
CA ARG A 28 1.33 22.31 -20.18
C ARG A 28 0.42 21.89 -21.33
N SER A 29 1.01 21.48 -22.45
CA SER A 29 0.26 21.03 -23.63
C SER A 29 -0.09 19.56 -23.61
N GLN A 30 0.27 18.82 -22.56
CA GLN A 30 0.18 17.36 -22.56
C GLN A 30 -0.60 16.83 -21.38
N TYR A 31 -1.29 15.73 -21.58
CA TYR A 31 -1.94 14.99 -20.51
C TYR A 31 -2.08 13.52 -20.91
N VAL A 32 -2.49 12.70 -19.96
CA VAL A 32 -2.81 11.30 -20.19
C VAL A 32 -4.28 11.07 -19.85
N GLN A 33 -4.94 10.22 -20.64
CA GLN A 33 -6.21 9.63 -20.27
C GLN A 33 -5.91 8.28 -19.63
N VAL A 34 -6.15 8.16 -18.33
CA VAL A 34 -5.98 6.92 -17.58
C VAL A 34 -7.24 6.08 -17.73
N VAL A 35 -7.10 4.87 -18.25
CA VAL A 35 -8.23 3.94 -18.51
C VAL A 35 -8.16 2.67 -17.66
N LYS A 36 -7.00 2.39 -17.08
CA LYS A 36 -6.79 1.22 -16.22
C LYS A 36 -5.75 1.52 -15.15
N VAL A 37 -6.03 1.07 -13.94
CA VAL A 37 -5.12 1.21 -12.79
C VAL A 37 -4.97 -0.16 -12.14
N MET A 38 -3.72 -0.55 -11.88
CA MET A 38 -3.35 -1.78 -11.17
C MET A 38 -2.61 -1.41 -9.88
N PRO A 39 -3.32 -1.32 -8.74
CA PRO A 39 -2.68 -1.18 -7.44
C PRO A 39 -1.77 -2.38 -7.12
N HIS A 40 -0.62 -2.14 -6.50
CA HIS A 40 0.29 -3.16 -6.01
C HIS A 40 1.11 -2.67 -4.79
N GLY A 41 1.95 -3.54 -4.22
CA GLY A 41 2.80 -3.21 -3.06
C GLY A 41 2.01 -3.09 -1.75
N LYS A 42 2.69 -2.62 -0.67
CA LYS A 42 2.15 -2.51 0.70
C LYS A 42 0.79 -1.76 0.68
N TYR A 43 -0.30 -2.53 0.72
CA TYR A 43 -1.72 -2.10 0.74
C TYR A 43 -2.19 -1.23 -0.44
N GLY A 44 -1.64 -1.40 -1.65
CA GLY A 44 -2.09 -0.66 -2.83
C GLY A 44 -1.69 0.83 -2.86
N LYS A 45 -0.75 1.23 -1.99
CA LYS A 45 -0.12 2.57 -1.99
C LYS A 45 0.59 2.85 -3.32
N TYR A 46 1.15 1.81 -3.93
CA TYR A 46 1.80 1.87 -5.22
C TYR A 46 0.93 1.22 -6.29
N GLY A 47 1.30 1.40 -7.54
CA GLY A 47 0.54 0.84 -8.64
C GLY A 47 1.07 1.29 -9.98
N LYS A 48 0.61 0.60 -11.01
CA LYS A 48 0.79 1.00 -12.41
C LYS A 48 -0.50 1.61 -12.92
N ALA A 49 -0.38 2.65 -13.75
CA ALA A 49 -1.50 3.22 -14.49
C ALA A 49 -1.24 2.99 -15.98
N TYR A 50 -2.32 2.73 -16.72
CA TYR A 50 -2.29 2.50 -18.16
C TYR A 50 -3.29 3.42 -18.83
N GLY A 51 -2.93 3.89 -20.02
CA GLY A 51 -3.72 4.91 -20.70
C GLY A 51 -3.17 5.32 -22.05
N TYR A 52 -3.69 6.45 -22.51
CA TYR A 52 -3.32 7.04 -23.78
C TYR A 52 -2.77 8.44 -23.57
N TYR A 53 -1.86 8.84 -24.44
CA TYR A 53 -1.23 10.15 -24.42
C TYR A 53 -1.96 11.14 -25.33
N TYR A 54 -2.04 12.39 -24.86
CA TYR A 54 -2.60 13.51 -25.60
C TYR A 54 -1.66 14.71 -25.57
N ARG A 55 -1.58 15.42 -26.70
CA ARG A 55 -0.87 16.69 -26.85
C ARG A 55 -1.79 17.67 -27.57
N ASN A 56 -1.97 18.87 -27.01
CA ASN A 56 -2.86 19.92 -27.52
C ASN A 56 -4.31 19.47 -27.72
N GLY A 57 -4.81 18.56 -26.88
CA GLY A 57 -6.19 18.07 -26.95
C GLY A 57 -6.42 16.90 -27.90
N GLU A 58 -5.39 16.42 -28.61
CA GLU A 58 -5.50 15.33 -29.58
C GLU A 58 -4.60 14.15 -29.23
N ARG A 59 -4.98 12.94 -29.68
CA ARG A 59 -4.12 11.76 -29.64
C ARG A 59 -2.84 12.03 -30.43
N ALA A 60 -1.70 11.77 -29.81
CA ALA A 60 -0.39 12.02 -30.38
C ALA A 60 0.61 10.97 -29.92
N ASP A 61 1.79 10.98 -30.53
CA ASP A 61 2.93 10.24 -30.03
C ASP A 61 3.48 10.94 -28.79
N SER A 62 3.77 10.15 -27.76
CA SER A 62 4.33 10.66 -26.50
C SER A 62 5.71 11.32 -26.66
N SER A 63 6.44 10.98 -27.72
CA SER A 63 7.75 11.51 -28.08
C SER A 63 7.90 11.50 -29.60
N ASP A 64 8.59 12.51 -30.14
CA ASP A 64 8.93 12.57 -31.57
C ASP A 64 10.15 11.67 -31.90
N ILE A 65 10.85 11.16 -30.86
CA ILE A 65 11.91 10.14 -30.95
C ILE A 65 11.26 8.78 -30.69
N GLU A 66 11.32 7.88 -31.68
CA GLU A 66 10.64 6.58 -31.66
C GLU A 66 11.02 5.72 -30.45
N ASP A 67 12.31 5.60 -30.13
CA ASP A 67 12.80 4.80 -29.00
C ASP A 67 12.38 5.33 -27.61
N LEU A 68 11.95 6.59 -27.54
CA LEU A 68 11.46 7.22 -26.31
C LEU A 68 9.93 7.30 -26.26
N CYS A 69 9.25 6.86 -27.32
CA CYS A 69 7.81 6.92 -27.44
C CYS A 69 7.16 5.72 -26.72
N TRP A 70 6.62 5.96 -25.53
CA TRP A 70 5.95 4.93 -24.74
C TRP A 70 4.49 4.70 -25.14
N CYS A 71 3.88 5.66 -25.84
CA CYS A 71 2.54 5.54 -26.40
C CYS A 71 2.48 6.24 -27.75
N LYS A 72 2.10 5.49 -28.78
CA LYS A 72 1.88 5.96 -30.15
C LYS A 72 0.43 6.39 -30.34
N LYS A 73 0.22 7.33 -31.27
CA LYS A 73 -1.10 7.82 -31.64
C LYS A 73 -2.03 6.68 -32.08
N GLU A 74 -1.48 5.71 -32.81
CA GLU A 74 -2.22 4.59 -33.41
C GLU A 74 -2.44 3.42 -32.44
N ASP A 75 -1.85 3.45 -31.23
CA ASP A 75 -2.02 2.38 -30.25
C ASP A 75 -3.50 2.22 -29.86
N GLN A 76 -4.02 1.02 -30.08
CA GLN A 76 -5.38 0.64 -29.72
C GLN A 76 -5.46 0.14 -28.26
N GLU A 77 -4.39 -0.48 -27.77
CA GLU A 77 -4.30 -0.95 -26.38
C GLU A 77 -3.64 0.12 -25.49
N PRO A 78 -4.10 0.29 -24.24
CA PRO A 78 -3.55 1.28 -23.33
C PRO A 78 -2.13 0.92 -22.89
N GLN A 79 -1.24 1.91 -22.92
CA GLN A 79 0.18 1.74 -22.59
C GLN A 79 0.48 2.10 -21.14
N GLU A 80 1.53 1.52 -20.56
CA GLU A 80 1.96 1.84 -19.20
C GLU A 80 2.43 3.30 -19.14
N ILE A 81 1.81 4.09 -18.26
CA ILE A 81 2.15 5.50 -18.07
C ILE A 81 3.42 5.59 -17.25
N PRO A 82 4.53 6.12 -17.81
CA PRO A 82 5.79 6.24 -17.10
C PRO A 82 5.65 7.16 -15.89
N ASN A 83 6.34 6.84 -14.80
CA ASN A 83 6.36 7.66 -13.57
C ASN A 83 4.95 7.91 -12.97
N SER A 84 3.99 7.02 -13.21
CA SER A 84 2.62 7.11 -12.65
C SER A 84 2.58 7.02 -11.11
N GLY A 85 3.65 6.52 -10.49
CA GLY A 85 3.86 6.52 -9.03
C GLY A 85 4.60 7.75 -8.48
N CYS A 86 5.16 8.62 -9.33
CA CYS A 86 5.85 9.82 -8.87
C CYS A 86 4.85 10.94 -8.55
N GLY A 87 5.18 11.86 -7.64
CA GLY A 87 4.34 13.03 -7.36
C GLY A 87 4.20 13.99 -8.55
N SER A 88 3.42 15.06 -8.37
CA SER A 88 3.16 16.15 -9.33
C SER A 88 2.12 15.87 -10.42
N TRP A 89 1.36 14.79 -10.29
CA TRP A 89 0.15 14.59 -11.09
C TRP A 89 -1.01 15.41 -10.53
N LYS A 90 -1.79 16.02 -11.42
CA LYS A 90 -3.02 16.73 -11.09
C LYS A 90 -4.15 16.19 -11.95
N LEU A 91 -5.29 15.95 -11.32
CA LEU A 91 -6.53 15.61 -11.99
C LEU A 91 -6.98 16.80 -12.87
N LEU A 92 -7.36 16.52 -14.11
CA LEU A 92 -7.98 17.49 -15.00
C LEU A 92 -9.49 17.29 -15.08
N ASP A 93 -9.92 16.05 -15.37
CA ASP A 93 -11.32 15.72 -15.59
C ASP A 93 -11.61 14.25 -15.26
N ILE A 94 -12.82 13.96 -14.77
CA ILE A 94 -13.32 12.61 -14.48
C ILE A 94 -14.35 12.27 -15.55
N GLN A 95 -14.10 11.24 -16.33
CA GLN A 95 -14.91 10.91 -17.51
C GLN A 95 -15.80 9.69 -17.29
N GLY A 96 -15.41 8.79 -16.39
CA GLY A 96 -16.19 7.63 -16.00
C GLY A 96 -16.94 7.82 -14.69
N GLU A 97 -17.71 6.80 -14.32
CA GLU A 97 -18.43 6.76 -13.06
C GLU A 97 -17.58 6.11 -11.96
N PRO A 98 -17.68 6.58 -10.69
CA PRO A 98 -17.06 5.91 -9.56
C PRO A 98 -17.53 4.44 -9.47
N SER A 99 -16.61 3.53 -9.16
CA SER A 99 -16.96 2.12 -8.97
C SER A 99 -17.48 1.81 -7.56
N SER A 100 -17.53 2.83 -6.68
CA SER A 100 -18.11 2.74 -5.34
C SER A 100 -18.72 4.08 -4.91
N ASP A 101 -19.91 4.03 -4.29
CA ASP A 101 -20.60 5.20 -3.72
C ASP A 101 -19.84 5.89 -2.58
N ASN A 102 -18.91 5.19 -1.93
CA ASN A 102 -18.09 5.73 -0.84
C ASN A 102 -16.63 5.90 -1.29
N SER A 103 -16.30 7.09 -1.79
CA SER A 103 -14.93 7.50 -2.15
C SER A 103 -14.08 7.95 -0.95
N LYS A 104 -14.63 7.88 0.26
CA LYS A 104 -13.95 8.36 1.47
C LYS A 104 -12.77 7.44 1.82
N VAL A 105 -11.59 8.05 2.00
CA VAL A 105 -10.46 7.42 2.70
C VAL A 105 -10.91 7.19 4.15
N LEU A 106 -11.10 5.94 4.56
CA LEU A 106 -11.43 5.63 5.96
C LEU A 106 -10.18 5.87 6.83
N GLY A 107 -10.34 6.72 7.83
CA GLY A 107 -9.42 6.83 8.95
C GLY A 107 -9.62 5.69 9.95
N LEU A 108 -8.75 5.61 10.96
CA LEU A 108 -8.82 4.58 12.01
C LEU A 108 -10.17 4.57 12.74
N ASP A 109 -10.78 5.74 12.92
CA ASP A 109 -12.03 5.89 13.68
C ASP A 109 -13.28 5.82 12.79
N ASP A 110 -13.13 5.63 11.48
CA ASP A 110 -14.24 5.43 10.57
C ASP A 110 -14.75 3.98 10.61
N SER A 111 -16.06 3.81 10.49
CA SER A 111 -16.70 2.49 10.46
C SER A 111 -16.65 1.85 9.07
N ILE A 112 -16.39 0.54 9.01
CA ILE A 112 -16.55 -0.25 7.79
C ILE A 112 -18.04 -0.35 7.46
N ASP A 113 -18.43 -0.13 6.20
CA ASP A 113 -19.83 -0.11 5.77
C ASP A 113 -20.31 -1.43 5.10
N PHE A 114 -19.41 -2.41 4.98
CA PHE A 114 -19.68 -3.71 4.35
C PHE A 114 -19.12 -4.91 5.13
N GLY A 115 -19.57 -6.11 4.73
CA GLY A 115 -18.96 -7.38 5.15
C GLY A 115 -19.14 -7.74 6.63
N LYS A 116 -18.26 -8.62 7.13
CA LYS A 116 -18.31 -9.22 8.48
C LYS A 116 -18.28 -8.17 9.60
N TYR A 117 -17.56 -7.07 9.38
CA TYR A 117 -17.32 -6.02 10.37
C TYR A 117 -18.10 -4.72 10.06
N LYS A 118 -19.22 -4.82 9.35
CA LYS A 118 -20.08 -3.67 9.07
C LYS A 118 -20.51 -2.96 10.37
N GLY A 119 -20.32 -1.65 10.43
CA GLY A 119 -20.60 -0.79 11.58
C GLY A 119 -19.49 -0.75 12.64
N VAL A 120 -18.41 -1.51 12.45
CA VAL A 120 -17.26 -1.56 13.37
C VAL A 120 -16.16 -0.63 12.86
N THR A 121 -15.45 0.06 13.77
CA THR A 121 -14.37 0.96 13.38
C THR A 121 -13.17 0.22 12.82
N LEU A 122 -12.44 0.86 11.92
CA LEU A 122 -11.22 0.30 11.33
C LEU A 122 -10.21 -0.11 12.42
N ARG A 123 -10.07 0.73 13.45
CA ARG A 123 -9.25 0.49 14.65
C ARG A 123 -9.59 -0.84 15.33
N GLU A 124 -10.86 -1.05 15.66
CA GLU A 124 -11.30 -2.26 16.36
C GLU A 124 -11.10 -3.51 15.51
N VAL A 125 -11.22 -3.40 14.18
CA VAL A 125 -11.00 -4.54 13.29
C VAL A 125 -9.51 -4.86 13.16
N ILE A 126 -8.62 -3.87 13.14
CA ILE A 126 -7.16 -4.09 13.15
C ILE A 126 -6.74 -4.87 14.41
N GLU A 127 -7.30 -4.52 15.57
CA GLU A 127 -7.01 -5.18 16.84
C GLU A 127 -7.55 -6.62 16.92
N LYS A 128 -8.70 -6.89 16.26
CA LYS A 128 -9.38 -8.18 16.31
C LYS A 128 -8.95 -9.15 15.21
N ASP A 129 -8.74 -8.66 13.99
CA ASP A 129 -8.67 -9.46 12.76
C ASP A 129 -7.92 -8.71 11.65
N TRP A 130 -6.60 -8.65 11.78
CA TRP A 130 -5.72 -8.02 10.79
C TRP A 130 -5.84 -8.64 9.39
N GLN A 131 -6.03 -9.97 9.30
CA GLN A 131 -6.16 -10.68 8.03
C GLN A 131 -7.38 -10.20 7.24
N TYR A 132 -8.47 -9.87 7.92
CA TYR A 132 -9.63 -9.27 7.26
C TYR A 132 -9.30 -7.91 6.64
N ILE A 133 -8.53 -7.05 7.33
CA ILE A 133 -8.11 -5.75 6.79
C ILE A 133 -7.21 -5.95 5.56
N GLU A 134 -6.26 -6.87 5.63
CA GLU A 134 -5.39 -7.19 4.50
C GLU A 134 -6.21 -7.62 3.27
N TRP A 135 -7.14 -8.56 3.44
CA TRP A 135 -8.05 -8.99 2.37
C TRP A 135 -8.93 -7.84 1.86
N ALA A 136 -9.52 -7.06 2.77
CA ALA A 136 -10.47 -6.00 2.44
C ALA A 136 -9.80 -4.88 1.64
N VAL A 137 -8.57 -4.52 1.98
CA VAL A 137 -7.79 -3.47 1.31
C VAL A 137 -7.14 -3.98 0.02
N LEU A 138 -6.45 -5.12 0.04
CA LEU A 138 -5.65 -5.59 -1.09
C LEU A 138 -6.42 -6.42 -2.11
N GLN A 139 -7.19 -7.39 -1.66
CA GLN A 139 -7.78 -8.40 -2.53
C GLN A 139 -9.16 -7.99 -3.02
N SER A 140 -10.03 -7.58 -2.10
CA SER A 140 -11.39 -7.17 -2.46
C SER A 140 -11.43 -5.76 -3.06
N GLN A 141 -10.42 -4.95 -2.75
CA GLN A 141 -10.39 -3.50 -3.00
C GLN A 141 -11.66 -2.80 -2.50
N ARG A 142 -12.44 -3.36 -1.58
CA ARG A 142 -13.69 -2.72 -1.11
C ARG A 142 -13.44 -1.69 -0.03
N LEU A 143 -12.32 -1.77 0.65
CA LEU A 143 -11.93 -0.82 1.69
C LEU A 143 -10.94 0.19 1.14
N TYR A 144 -11.20 1.48 1.34
CA TYR A 144 -10.24 2.54 1.08
C TYR A 144 -9.79 3.13 2.41
N VAL A 145 -8.49 3.08 2.71
CA VAL A 145 -7.95 3.48 4.01
C VAL A 145 -6.70 4.31 3.84
N ASP A 146 -6.36 5.12 4.85
CA ASP A 146 -4.99 5.62 4.99
C ASP A 146 -4.09 4.45 5.36
N VAL A 147 -3.48 3.88 4.33
CA VAL A 147 -2.57 2.73 4.44
C VAL A 147 -1.48 2.97 5.47
N GLU A 148 -0.90 4.17 5.51
CA GLU A 148 0.22 4.46 6.40
C GLU A 148 -0.25 4.51 7.85
N ALA A 149 -1.38 5.16 8.10
CA ALA A 149 -1.99 5.18 9.43
C ALA A 149 -2.39 3.77 9.90
N VAL A 150 -3.00 2.97 9.02
CA VAL A 150 -3.43 1.59 9.33
C VAL A 150 -2.25 0.69 9.68
N VAL A 151 -1.20 0.73 8.86
CA VAL A 151 0.01 -0.07 9.08
C VAL A 151 0.71 0.34 10.36
N LYS A 152 0.92 1.65 10.54
CA LYS A 152 1.56 2.18 11.74
C LYS A 152 0.77 1.82 12.99
N TYR A 153 -0.56 1.84 12.91
CA TYR A 153 -1.42 1.43 14.02
C TYR A 153 -1.29 -0.07 14.30
N HIS A 154 -1.37 -0.92 13.28
CA HIS A 154 -1.17 -2.36 13.45
C HIS A 154 0.20 -2.68 14.07
N GLU A 155 1.25 -2.04 13.57
CA GLU A 155 2.61 -2.16 14.13
C GLU A 155 2.67 -1.76 15.62
N SER A 156 1.89 -0.76 16.04
CA SER A 156 1.78 -0.36 17.45
C SER A 156 0.97 -1.33 18.33
N CYS A 157 0.09 -2.14 17.73
CA CYS A 157 -0.67 -3.16 18.44
C CYS A 157 0.13 -4.45 18.66
N ILE A 158 1.23 -4.65 17.92
CA ILE A 158 2.05 -5.85 18.06
C ILE A 158 2.84 -5.76 19.36
N VAL A 159 2.51 -6.66 20.28
CA VAL A 159 3.21 -6.80 21.55
C VAL A 159 4.52 -7.55 21.32
N SER A 160 5.64 -6.93 21.72
CA SER A 160 6.93 -7.60 21.75
C SER A 160 6.93 -8.74 22.77
N LEU A 161 7.26 -9.94 22.30
CA LEU A 161 7.29 -11.16 23.10
C LEU A 161 8.51 -11.19 24.02
N LYS A 162 8.27 -11.53 25.27
CA LYS A 162 9.25 -11.63 26.35
C LYS A 162 9.88 -13.02 26.41
N PRO A 163 11.01 -13.19 27.12
CA PRO A 163 11.69 -14.49 27.26
C PRO A 163 10.80 -15.63 27.78
N THR A 164 9.78 -15.31 28.60
CA THR A 164 8.84 -16.28 29.16
C THR A 164 7.73 -16.72 28.20
N ASP A 165 7.49 -15.96 27.13
CA ASP A 165 6.42 -16.27 26.19
C ASP A 165 6.73 -17.53 25.38
N VAL A 166 5.69 -18.24 24.96
CA VAL A 166 5.80 -19.55 24.31
C VAL A 166 5.50 -19.44 22.82
N ILE A 167 6.37 -20.02 21.99
CA ILE A 167 6.19 -20.14 20.54
C ILE A 167 4.94 -21.00 20.27
N GLN A 168 3.95 -20.44 19.58
CA GLN A 168 2.68 -21.13 19.32
C GLN A 168 2.66 -21.94 18.01
N PHE A 169 3.71 -21.84 17.19
CA PHE A 169 3.75 -22.40 15.83
C PHE A 169 5.18 -22.71 15.36
N GLY A 170 5.33 -23.41 14.23
CA GLY A 170 6.64 -23.67 13.63
C GLY A 170 7.51 -24.71 14.37
N LYS A 171 8.82 -24.70 14.06
CA LYS A 171 9.82 -25.69 14.50
C LYS A 171 9.91 -25.84 16.02
N TYR A 172 9.76 -24.73 16.75
CA TYR A 172 9.93 -24.66 18.21
C TYR A 172 8.60 -24.51 18.97
N LYS A 173 7.48 -24.92 18.36
CA LYS A 173 6.16 -24.86 19.00
C LYS A 173 6.17 -25.50 20.39
N GLY A 174 5.65 -24.77 21.38
CA GLY A 174 5.57 -25.19 22.78
C GLY A 174 6.80 -24.85 23.62
N GLN A 175 7.86 -24.30 23.03
CA GLN A 175 9.06 -23.85 23.76
C GLN A 175 8.98 -22.36 24.08
N SER A 176 9.59 -21.96 25.21
CA SER A 176 9.73 -20.54 25.55
C SER A 176 10.72 -19.84 24.63
N LEU A 177 10.53 -18.54 24.37
CA LEU A 177 11.46 -17.76 23.57
C LEU A 177 12.87 -17.78 24.17
N ALA A 178 13.02 -17.80 25.50
CA ALA A 178 14.33 -17.94 26.17
C ALA A 178 15.06 -19.22 25.76
N SER A 179 14.36 -20.36 25.74
CA SER A 179 14.92 -21.65 25.33
C SER A 179 15.35 -21.64 23.87
N VAL A 180 14.51 -21.07 23.00
CA VAL A 180 14.82 -20.95 21.57
C VAL A 180 15.98 -19.98 21.35
N TYR A 181 16.02 -18.85 22.03
CA TYR A 181 17.12 -17.88 21.93
C TYR A 181 18.47 -18.49 22.31
N ALA A 182 18.51 -19.29 23.38
CA ALA A 182 19.74 -19.97 23.81
C ALA A 182 20.23 -21.02 22.81
N THR A 183 19.33 -21.64 22.05
CA THR A 183 19.63 -22.77 21.15
C THR A 183 19.79 -22.35 19.69
N ASP A 184 18.97 -21.39 19.23
CA ASP A 184 18.83 -20.98 17.83
C ASP A 184 18.25 -19.55 17.75
N ALA A 185 19.04 -18.56 18.17
CA ALA A 185 18.66 -17.15 18.07
C ALA A 185 18.40 -16.69 16.62
N GLN A 186 19.06 -17.31 15.64
CA GLN A 186 18.87 -16.99 14.22
C GLN A 186 17.46 -17.33 13.74
N TYR A 187 16.86 -18.42 14.25
CA TYR A 187 15.48 -18.75 13.94
C TYR A 187 14.51 -17.63 14.37
N LEU A 188 14.71 -17.03 15.54
CA LEU A 188 13.87 -15.93 16.03
C LEU A 188 14.01 -14.67 15.16
N GLN A 189 15.23 -14.33 14.73
CA GLN A 189 15.49 -13.22 13.81
C GLN A 189 14.85 -13.46 12.42
N TRP A 190 15.01 -14.67 11.88
CA TRP A 190 14.37 -15.06 10.64
C TRP A 190 12.84 -14.97 10.77
N LEU A 191 12.30 -15.44 11.89
CA LEU A 191 10.86 -15.46 12.10
C LEU A 191 10.28 -14.04 12.20
N GLU A 192 10.94 -13.14 12.93
CA GLU A 192 10.59 -11.71 13.00
C GLU A 192 10.66 -11.03 11.62
N SER A 193 11.61 -11.42 10.78
CA SER A 193 11.75 -10.88 9.41
C SER A 193 10.71 -11.43 8.42
N ASN A 194 10.09 -12.58 8.70
CA ASN A 194 9.17 -13.27 7.79
C ASN A 194 7.72 -13.30 8.30
N ASN A 195 7.46 -12.78 9.50
CA ASN A 195 6.14 -12.71 10.09
C ASN A 195 5.91 -11.31 10.66
N ASP A 196 5.08 -10.53 9.97
CA ASP A 196 4.79 -9.14 10.32
C ASP A 196 4.18 -9.00 11.72
N SER A 197 3.50 -10.02 12.23
CA SER A 197 2.86 -10.02 13.56
C SER A 197 3.75 -10.61 14.67
N PHE A 198 5.00 -10.98 14.37
CA PHE A 198 5.94 -11.51 15.35
C PHE A 198 7.02 -10.49 15.68
N ARG A 199 7.12 -10.08 16.95
CA ARG A 199 8.16 -9.17 17.45
C ARG A 199 8.77 -9.72 18.73
N VAL A 200 10.09 -9.63 18.85
CA VAL A 200 10.82 -10.09 20.03
C VAL A 200 11.35 -8.88 20.79
N ASP A 201 11.15 -8.86 22.10
CA ASP A 201 11.78 -7.88 22.97
C ASP A 201 13.24 -8.29 23.24
N TRP A 202 14.13 -7.99 22.29
CA TRP A 202 15.55 -8.37 22.35
C TRP A 202 16.30 -7.78 23.56
N ASP A 203 15.88 -6.62 24.05
CA ASP A 203 16.49 -5.96 25.22
C ASP A 203 16.29 -6.80 26.48
N SER A 204 15.10 -7.39 26.65
CA SER A 204 14.81 -8.33 27.75
C SER A 204 15.73 -9.57 27.76
N PHE A 205 16.24 -10.02 26.61
CA PHE A 205 17.20 -11.15 26.55
C PHE A 205 18.62 -10.72 26.91
N GLN A 206 19.03 -9.50 26.54
CA GLN A 206 20.36 -8.98 26.89
C GLN A 206 20.48 -8.69 28.40
N ALA A 207 19.41 -8.17 29.01
CA ALA A 207 19.35 -7.96 30.46
C ALA A 207 19.48 -9.27 31.25
N GLN A 208 18.84 -10.36 30.82
CA GLN A 208 19.03 -11.69 31.44
C GLN A 208 20.46 -12.20 31.32
N LYS A 209 21.14 -11.91 30.19
CA LYS A 209 22.52 -12.35 29.95
C LYS A 209 23.54 -11.61 30.81
N LEU A 210 23.24 -10.37 31.22
CA LEU A 210 24.04 -9.60 32.17
C LEU A 210 23.85 -10.11 33.60
N ASN A 211 22.60 -10.33 34.04
CA ASN A 211 22.33 -10.83 35.39
C ASN A 211 22.89 -12.24 35.64
N ASN A 212 22.93 -13.11 34.62
CA ASN A 212 23.48 -14.47 34.75
C ASN A 212 25.01 -14.55 34.66
N LYS A 213 25.73 -13.42 34.51
CA LYS A 213 27.20 -13.37 34.51
C LYS A 213 27.80 -12.90 35.83
N ASP A 214 26.98 -12.39 36.74
CA ASP A 214 27.38 -11.88 38.05
C ASP A 214 27.09 -12.88 39.20
N GLU A 215 26.71 -14.13 38.87
CA GLU A 215 26.63 -15.31 39.76
C GLU A 215 27.70 -16.35 39.41
#